data_AF-A0A1D2M5L3-F1
#
_entry.id   AF-A0A1D2M5L3-F1
#
_cell.length_a   1.000
_cell.length_b   1.000
_cell.length_c   1.000
_cell.angle_alpha   90.00
_cell.angle_beta   90.00
_cell.angle_gamma   90.00
#
_symmetry.space_group_name_H-M   'P 1'
#
loop_
_entity.id
_entity.type
_entity.pdbx_description
1 polymer ?
#
loop_
_entity_poly.entity_id
_entity_poly.type
_entity_poly.pdbx_seq_one_letter_code
_entity_poly.pdbx_strand_id
1 'polypeptide(L)'
;MRVSAELIEFSDSINPSKGYISKGTELVEDVYTKLKGVHNSGTLSRFKVDRESYGGSVGKKTSVIYPDFDCVVFLNNVKPPLTTFLKELKSF
;
A
#
# COMPACT_ATOMS: atom_id res chain seq x y z
N MET A 1 -23.89 13.53 -25.36
CA MET A 1 -22.94 12.49 -25.81
C MET A 1 -23.48 11.16 -25.29
N ARG A 2 -23.88 10.22 -26.17
CA ARG A 2 -24.29 8.86 -25.73
C ARG A 2 -23.02 8.05 -25.58
N VAL A 3 -22.70 7.62 -24.36
CA VAL A 3 -21.69 6.59 -24.15
C VAL A 3 -22.24 5.30 -24.73
N SER A 4 -21.46 4.62 -25.56
CA SER A 4 -21.89 3.38 -26.20
C SER A 4 -21.95 2.26 -25.15
N ALA A 5 -22.85 1.28 -25.32
CA ALA A 5 -22.99 0.18 -24.37
C ALA A 5 -21.68 -0.61 -24.23
N GLU A 6 -20.92 -0.71 -25.33
CA GLU A 6 -19.62 -1.37 -25.39
C GLU A 6 -18.58 -0.70 -24.48
N LEU A 7 -18.62 0.63 -24.34
CA LEU A 7 -17.72 1.34 -23.44
C LEU A 7 -18.05 1.11 -21.96
N ILE A 8 -19.33 0.92 -21.64
CA ILE A 8 -19.77 0.59 -20.28
C ILE A 8 -19.34 -0.84 -19.95
N GLU A 9 -19.61 -1.81 -20.82
CA GLU A 9 -19.18 -3.20 -20.64
C GLU A 9 -17.65 -3.31 -20.52
N PHE A 10 -16.92 -2.58 -21.36
CA PHE A 10 -15.47 -2.51 -21.25
C PHE A 10 -15.03 -1.95 -19.90
N SER A 11 -15.61 -0.83 -19.46
CA SER A 11 -15.33 -0.23 -18.16
C SER A 11 -15.57 -1.20 -17.00
N ASP A 12 -16.64 -2.00 -17.07
CA ASP A 12 -16.95 -3.00 -16.06
C ASP A 12 -15.96 -4.17 -16.09
N SER A 13 -15.52 -4.58 -17.29
CA SER A 13 -14.56 -5.68 -17.48
C SER A 13 -13.15 -5.37 -16.93
N ILE A 14 -12.77 -4.09 -16.87
CA ILE A 14 -11.45 -3.68 -16.41
C ILE A 14 -11.40 -3.35 -14.91
N ASN A 15 -12.55 -3.34 -14.24
CA ASN A 15 -12.61 -3.10 -12.80
C ASN A 15 -12.01 -4.29 -12.04
N PRO A 16 -11.09 -4.04 -11.08
CA PRO A 16 -10.60 -5.10 -10.20
C PRO A 16 -11.75 -5.78 -9.47
N SER A 17 -11.65 -7.10 -9.29
CA SER A 17 -12.66 -7.81 -8.51
C SER A 17 -12.64 -7.35 -7.04
N LYS A 18 -13.82 -7.31 -6.41
CA LYS A 18 -13.94 -6.96 -4.98
C LYS A 18 -13.09 -7.87 -4.09
N GLY A 19 -13.01 -9.17 -4.43
CA GLY A 19 -12.20 -10.15 -3.69
C GLY A 19 -10.70 -9.86 -3.79
N TYR A 20 -10.20 -9.45 -4.96
CA TYR A 20 -8.81 -9.05 -5.13
C TYR A 20 -8.47 -7.81 -4.29
N ILE A 21 -9.34 -6.80 -4.32
CA ILE A 21 -9.16 -5.57 -3.52
C ILE A 21 -9.20 -5.88 -2.02
N SER A 22 -10.15 -6.69 -1.55
CA SER A 22 -10.23 -7.07 -0.13
C SER A 22 -8.96 -7.76 0.35
N LYS A 23 -8.52 -8.80 -0.38
CA LYS A 23 -7.35 -9.59 0.01
C LYS A 23 -6.06 -8.77 -0.05
N GLY A 24 -5.90 -7.90 -1.03
CA GLY A 24 -4.76 -7.00 -1.09
C GLY A 24 -4.78 -5.95 0.04
N THR A 25 -5.96 -5.46 0.42
CA THR A 25 -6.13 -4.54 1.56
C THR A 25 -5.71 -5.22 2.86
N GLU A 26 -6.14 -6.47 3.09
CA GLU A 26 -5.73 -7.28 4.25
C GLU A 26 -4.20 -7.44 4.33
N LEU A 27 -3.53 -7.74 3.22
CA LEU A 27 -2.07 -7.86 3.17
C LEU A 27 -1.36 -6.54 3.47
N VAL A 28 -1.92 -5.41 3.04
CA VAL A 28 -1.38 -4.09 3.37
C VAL A 28 -1.49 -3.78 4.86
N GLU A 29 -2.62 -4.12 5.48
CA GLU A 29 -2.82 -3.96 6.92
C GLU A 29 -1.85 -4.84 7.74
N ASP A 30 -1.52 -6.04 7.25
CA ASP A 30 -0.49 -6.90 7.84
C ASP A 30 0.89 -6.24 7.76
N VAL A 31 1.24 -5.63 6.62
CA VAL A 31 2.49 -4.87 6.45
C VAL A 31 2.55 -3.70 7.43
N TYR A 32 1.49 -2.90 7.53
CA TYR A 32 1.39 -1.80 8.49
C TYR A 32 1.51 -2.26 9.94
N THR A 33 0.81 -3.33 10.29
CA THR A 33 0.89 -3.93 11.63
C THR A 33 2.31 -4.38 11.95
N LYS A 34 2.98 -5.05 11.00
CA LYS A 34 4.37 -5.48 11.15
C LYS A 34 5.32 -4.29 11.31
N LEU A 35 5.16 -3.25 10.50
CA LEU A 35 5.98 -2.02 10.54
C LEU A 35 5.77 -1.21 11.84
N LYS A 36 4.57 -1.21 12.42
CA LYS A 36 4.32 -0.65 13.76
C LYS A 36 4.89 -1.53 14.88
N GLY A 37 4.86 -2.85 14.69
CA GLY A 37 5.29 -3.87 15.65
C GLY A 37 6.79 -4.10 15.73
N VAL A 38 7.62 -3.37 14.95
CA VAL A 38 9.10 -3.42 14.97
C VAL A 38 9.66 -2.79 16.25
N HIS A 39 9.33 -3.41 17.38
CA HIS A 39 9.91 -3.17 18.70
C HIS A 39 10.52 -4.45 19.29
N ASN A 40 10.34 -5.61 18.65
CA ASN A 40 10.53 -6.93 19.29
C ASN A 40 11.82 -7.70 18.94
N SER A 41 12.93 -7.02 18.64
CA SER A 41 14.24 -7.70 18.56
C SER A 41 15.42 -6.81 18.96
N GLY A 42 15.53 -6.50 20.26
CA GLY A 42 16.75 -6.03 20.93
C GLY A 42 17.32 -4.67 20.49
N THR A 43 16.83 -4.09 19.41
CA THR A 43 17.25 -2.82 18.85
C THR A 43 15.99 -1.98 18.70
N LEU A 44 15.82 -0.97 19.56
CA LEU A 44 14.78 0.03 19.38
C LEU A 44 14.98 0.68 18.01
N SER A 45 14.10 0.38 17.04
CA SER A 45 14.04 1.15 15.80
C SER A 45 13.86 2.62 16.19
N ARG A 46 14.78 3.48 15.73
CA ARG A 46 14.66 4.94 15.93
C ARG A 46 13.49 5.53 15.14
N PHE A 47 12.97 4.77 14.18
CA PHE A 47 11.88 5.14 13.30
C PHE A 47 10.57 4.56 13.82
N LYS A 48 9.64 5.46 14.15
CA LYS A 48 8.26 5.10 14.50
C LYS A 48 7.37 5.48 13.35
N VAL A 49 6.47 4.58 12.98
CA VAL A 49 5.39 4.89 12.04
C VAL A 49 4.43 5.89 12.71
N ASP A 50 4.32 7.07 12.13
CA ASP A 50 3.42 8.15 12.58
C ASP A 50 2.06 8.06 11.88
N ARG A 51 2.09 7.82 10.57
CA ARG A 51 0.89 7.73 9.73
C ARG A 51 1.11 6.79 8.55
N GLU A 52 0.02 6.24 8.04
CA GLU A 52 -0.03 5.42 6.84
C GLU A 52 -1.05 5.95 5.84
N SER A 53 -0.88 5.59 4.57
CA SER A 53 -1.84 5.90 3.51
C SER A 53 -1.69 4.94 2.36
N TYR A 54 -2.80 4.56 1.75
CA TYR A 54 -2.79 3.96 0.41
C TYR A 54 -2.35 5.02 -0.59
N GLY A 55 -1.32 4.69 -1.36
CA GLY A 55 -0.89 5.43 -2.53
C GLY A 55 -1.52 4.86 -3.80
N GLY A 56 -0.92 5.21 -4.94
CA GLY A 56 -1.16 4.46 -6.16
C GLY A 56 -2.56 4.55 -6.74
N SER A 57 -2.84 3.59 -7.62
CA SER A 57 -4.13 3.44 -8.28
C SER A 57 -5.24 3.07 -7.29
N VAL A 58 -4.92 2.26 -6.27
CA VAL A 58 -5.87 1.82 -5.23
C VAL A 58 -6.32 3.00 -4.39
N GLY A 59 -5.38 3.80 -3.87
CA GLY A 59 -5.69 5.00 -3.08
C GLY A 59 -6.44 6.06 -3.89
N LYS A 60 -6.18 6.16 -5.20
CA LYS A 60 -6.88 7.08 -6.11
C LYS A 60 -8.19 6.54 -6.68
N LYS A 61 -8.51 5.26 -6.44
CA LYS A 61 -9.68 4.56 -7.01
C LYS A 61 -9.68 4.55 -8.55
N THR A 62 -8.49 4.39 -9.14
CA THR A 62 -8.27 4.30 -10.60
C THR A 62 -7.60 2.99 -11.00
N SER A 63 -7.74 1.95 -10.17
CA SER A 63 -7.14 0.64 -10.39
C SER A 63 -7.79 -0.12 -11.55
N VAL A 64 -6.99 -0.94 -12.22
CA VAL A 64 -7.40 -1.73 -13.38
C VAL A 64 -6.95 -3.19 -13.19
N ILE A 65 -7.91 -4.11 -13.28
CA ILE A 65 -7.78 -5.58 -13.25
C ILE A 65 -6.99 -6.13 -12.05
N TYR A 66 -5.67 -6.03 -12.07
CA TYR A 66 -4.73 -6.54 -11.06
C TYR A 66 -3.78 -5.43 -10.62
N PRO A 67 -4.26 -4.43 -9.86
CA PRO A 67 -3.40 -3.35 -9.39
C PRO A 67 -2.40 -3.86 -8.35
N ASP A 68 -1.25 -3.20 -8.30
CA ASP A 68 -0.38 -3.21 -7.14
C ASP A 68 -0.98 -2.39 -5.97
N PHE A 69 -0.42 -2.60 -4.78
CA PHE A 69 -0.83 -1.91 -3.56
C PHE A 69 0.31 -1.04 -3.04
N ASP A 70 0.32 0.21 -3.49
CA ASP A 70 1.27 1.21 -3.03
C ASP A 70 1.00 1.60 -1.57
N CYS A 71 1.97 1.34 -0.71
CA CYS A 71 1.90 1.66 0.72
C CYS A 71 2.78 2.87 1.02
N VAL A 72 2.19 3.92 1.61
CA VAL A 72 2.92 5.12 2.02
C VAL A 72 2.99 5.15 3.55
N VAL A 73 4.22 5.18 4.08
CA VAL A 73 4.49 5.18 5.52
C VAL A 73 5.23 6.45 5.88
N PHE A 74 4.69 7.19 6.85
CA PHE A 74 5.29 8.40 7.40
C PHE A 74 5.99 8.05 8.72
N LEU A 75 7.24 8.49 8.86
CA LEU A 75 8.05 8.25 10.06
C LEU A 75 8.14 9.53 10.90
N ASN A 76 8.36 9.37 12.21
CA ASN A 76 8.45 10.38 13.29
C ASN A 76 9.49 11.52 13.11
N ASN A 77 9.45 12.26 11.99
CA ASN A 77 10.30 13.42 11.63
C ASN A 77 11.82 13.16 11.63
N VAL A 78 12.26 11.92 11.82
CA VAL A 78 13.66 11.54 11.60
C VAL A 78 13.81 11.17 10.14
N LYS A 79 14.63 11.93 9.40
CA LYS A 79 14.99 11.56 8.02
C LYS A 79 16.07 10.47 8.07
N PRO A 80 15.75 9.18 7.83
CA PRO A 80 16.80 8.17 7.76
C PRO A 80 17.72 8.43 6.57
N PRO A 81 19.01 8.05 6.66
CA PRO A 81 19.79 7.77 5.47
C PRO A 81 19.09 6.68 4.65
N LEU A 82 18.79 6.97 3.38
CA LEU A 82 18.00 6.07 2.49
C LEU A 82 18.55 4.63 2.49
N THR A 83 19.87 4.48 2.43
CA THR A 83 20.54 3.17 2.41
C THR A 83 20.32 2.36 3.69
N THR A 84 20.27 3.01 4.85
CA THR A 84 20.02 2.35 6.15
C THR A 84 18.56 1.89 6.22
N PHE A 85 17.63 2.77 5.85
CA PHE A 85 16.21 2.46 5.83
C PHE A 85 15.88 1.31 4.86
N LEU A 86 16.43 1.33 3.65
CA LEU A 86 16.23 0.26 2.67
C LEU A 86 16.82 -1.08 3.12
N LYS A 87 17.92 -1.09 3.90
CA LYS A 87 18.46 -2.32 4.48
C LYS A 87 17.54 -2.90 5.54
N GLU A 88 17.03 -2.05 6.44
CA GLU A 88 16.03 -2.46 7.43
C GLU A 88 14.78 -3.03 6.75
N LEU A 89 14.27 -2.38 5.70
CA LEU A 89 13.10 -2.86 4.95
C LEU A 89 13.32 -4.18 4.20
N LYS A 90 14.51 -4.42 3.62
CA LYS A 90 14.81 -5.66 2.91
C LYS A 90 14.97 -6.88 3.82
N SER A 91 15.16 -6.65 5.12
CA SER A 91 15.19 -7.72 6.13
C SER A 91 13.81 -8.10 6.68
N PHE A 92 12.73 -7.49 6.20
CA PHE A 92 11.34 -7.83 6.56
C PHE A 92 10.75 -9.00 5.79
#